data_AF-A0A2S6CUZ7-F1
#
_entry.id   AF-A0A2S6CUZ7-F1
#
_cell.length_a   1.000
_cell.length_b   1.000
_cell.length_c   1.000
_cell.angle_alpha   90.00
_cell.angle_beta   90.00
_cell.angle_gamma   90.00
#
_symmetry.space_group_name_H-M   'P 1'
#
loop_
_entity.id
_entity.type
_entity.pdbx_description
1 polymer ?
#
loop_
_entity_poly.entity_id
_entity_poly.type
_entity_poly.pdbx_seq_one_letter_code
_entity_poly.pdbx_strand_id
1 'polypeptide(L)'
;MEAIQFKNRKYCIDITVVDKDEKIILLVEVKTHQKLESAVSQLKSYLRVMETEIPFAMLANLEEIQIFKVRNDNDMQLKISLKTVDILKYYDDKFADKKIYGLYLITLLEAWLRDLAYHWKSEIPPGSEELAKIGLLEKIEGGDTYSQNE
;
A
#
# COMPACT_ATOMS: atom_id res chain seq x y z
N MET A 1 22.38 0.58 8.92
CA MET A 1 21.34 1.61 9.14
C MET A 1 20.10 0.84 9.53
N GLU A 2 19.54 1.16 10.68
CA GLU A 2 18.34 0.49 11.20
C GLU A 2 17.20 0.82 10.26
N ALA A 3 16.70 -0.20 9.54
CA ALA A 3 15.41 -0.12 8.88
C ALA A 3 14.42 0.48 9.87
N ILE A 4 13.54 1.37 9.41
CA ILE A 4 12.40 1.86 10.18
C ILE A 4 11.47 0.66 10.43
N GLN A 5 11.90 -0.26 11.29
CA GLN A 5 11.11 -1.35 11.81
C GLN A 5 10.26 -0.73 12.89
N PHE A 6 9.03 -0.39 12.53
CA PHE A 6 7.98 -0.10 13.50
C PHE A 6 7.64 -1.41 14.25
N LYS A 7 8.55 -1.88 15.10
CA LYS A 7 8.40 -3.07 15.96
C LYS A 7 7.68 -2.69 17.25
N ASN A 8 6.50 -2.10 17.10
CA ASN A 8 5.55 -2.07 18.21
C ASN A 8 4.83 -3.42 18.21
N ARG A 9 5.13 -4.32 19.16
CA ARG A 9 4.61 -5.72 19.24
C ARG A 9 3.07 -5.84 19.20
N LYS A 10 2.34 -4.72 19.23
CA LYS A 10 0.88 -4.63 19.19
C LYS A 10 0.31 -4.30 17.80
N TYR A 11 1.11 -3.78 16.87
CA TYR A 11 0.64 -3.28 15.58
C TYR A 11 1.50 -3.85 14.45
N CYS A 12 0.90 -4.68 13.58
CA CYS A 12 1.57 -5.40 12.50
C CYS A 12 1.12 -4.83 11.15
N ILE A 13 1.80 -3.79 10.66
CA ILE A 13 1.52 -3.20 9.35
C ILE A 13 2.08 -4.12 8.26
N ASP A 14 1.27 -4.50 7.27
CA ASP A 14 1.69 -5.45 6.24
C ASP A 14 2.79 -4.87 5.32
N ILE A 15 2.60 -3.63 4.84
CA ILE A 15 3.59 -2.92 4.02
C ILE A 15 3.66 -1.44 4.43
N THR A 16 4.88 -0.90 4.52
CA THR A 16 5.18 0.52 4.71
C THR A 16 5.91 1.05 3.49
N VAL A 17 5.47 2.19 2.96
CA VAL A 17 6.15 2.88 1.85
C VAL A 17 6.71 4.21 2.35
N VAL A 18 7.95 4.48 2.00
CA VAL A 18 8.65 5.73 2.31
C VAL A 18 8.94 6.51 1.03
N ASP A 19 9.07 7.84 1.13
CA ASP A 19 9.61 8.65 0.05
C ASP A 19 11.15 8.54 -0.02
N LYS A 20 11.75 9.24 -0.99
CA LYS A 20 13.22 9.32 -1.17
C LYS A 20 13.99 9.88 0.03
N ASP A 21 13.31 10.57 0.95
CA ASP A 21 13.89 11.14 2.17
C ASP A 21 13.59 10.25 3.40
N GLU A 22 13.20 8.99 3.16
CA GLU A 22 12.84 7.97 4.17
C GLU A 22 11.62 8.32 5.04
N LYS A 23 10.77 9.28 4.63
CA LYS A 23 9.55 9.60 5.36
C LYS A 23 8.42 8.66 4.96
N ILE A 24 7.71 8.12 5.94
CA ILE A 24 6.55 7.26 5.69
C ILE A 24 5.46 8.06 4.98
N ILE A 25 5.12 7.67 3.75
CA ILE A 25 4.08 8.30 2.94
C ILE A 25 2.80 7.48 2.83
N LEU A 26 2.90 6.16 2.98
CA LEU A 26 1.78 5.25 2.81
C LEU A 26 1.91 4.04 3.74
N LEU A 27 0.84 3.76 4.49
CA LEU A 27 0.64 2.49 5.19
C LEU A 27 -0.31 1.61 4.41
N VAL A 28 0.02 0.32 4.30
CA VAL A 28 -0.79 -0.66 3.60
C VAL A 28 -1.24 -1.77 4.54
N GLU A 29 -2.52 -2.08 4.49
CA GLU A 29 -3.09 -3.28 5.09
C GLU A 29 -3.64 -4.19 3.98
N VAL A 30 -3.31 -5.48 4.05
CA VAL A 30 -3.65 -6.48 3.04
C VAL A 30 -4.59 -7.52 3.66
N LYS A 31 -5.82 -7.59 3.13
CA LYS A 31 -6.84 -8.53 3.61
C LYS A 31 -7.24 -9.47 2.50
N THR A 32 -7.06 -10.78 2.70
CA THR A 32 -7.56 -11.77 1.74
C THR A 32 -8.94 -12.32 2.11
N HIS A 33 -9.35 -12.25 3.39
CA HIS A 33 -10.57 -12.92 3.89
C HIS A 33 -11.36 -12.08 4.93
N GLN A 34 -10.90 -10.86 5.28
CA GLN A 34 -11.49 -10.08 6.38
C GLN A 34 -12.46 -9.01 5.88
N LYS A 35 -13.47 -8.68 6.69
CA LYS A 35 -14.43 -7.60 6.41
C LYS A 35 -13.73 -6.23 6.37
N LEU A 36 -14.08 -5.42 5.37
CA LEU A 36 -13.53 -4.08 5.11
C LEU A 36 -13.51 -3.17 6.35
N GLU A 37 -14.60 -3.13 7.12
CA GLU A 37 -14.76 -2.30 8.33
C GLU A 37 -13.70 -2.59 9.40
N SER A 38 -13.33 -3.87 9.55
CA SER A 38 -12.30 -4.29 10.51
C SER A 38 -10.92 -3.80 10.09
N ALA A 39 -10.64 -3.77 8.79
CA ALA A 39 -9.36 -3.35 8.25
C ALA A 39 -9.18 -1.82 8.30
N VAL A 40 -10.26 -1.07 8.02
CA VAL A 40 -10.30 0.39 8.21
C VAL A 40 -10.04 0.76 9.67
N SER A 41 -10.65 0.02 10.62
CA SER A 41 -10.46 0.25 12.05
C SER A 41 -9.01 -0.02 12.48
N GLN A 42 -8.38 -1.05 11.91
CA GLN A 42 -6.98 -1.40 12.15
C GLN A 42 -6.03 -0.31 11.60
N LEU A 43 -6.21 0.15 10.37
CA LEU A 43 -5.46 1.26 9.79
C LEU A 43 -5.59 2.54 10.63
N LYS A 44 -6.81 2.89 11.07
CA LYS A 44 -7.02 4.04 11.99
C LYS A 44 -6.27 3.87 13.31
N SER A 45 -6.19 2.64 13.83
CA SER A 45 -5.44 2.38 15.06
C SER A 45 -3.94 2.61 14.90
N TYR A 46 -3.38 2.30 13.72
CA TYR A 46 -1.98 2.58 13.40
C TYR A 46 -1.71 4.08 13.29
N LEU A 47 -2.53 4.80 12.51
CA LEU A 47 -2.40 6.24 12.32
C LEU A 47 -2.46 7.01 13.65
N ARG A 48 -3.28 6.57 14.61
CA ARG A 48 -3.38 7.19 15.95
C ARG A 48 -2.15 7.03 16.83
N VAL A 49 -1.33 6.01 16.61
CA VAL A 49 -0.14 5.75 17.45
C VAL A 49 1.16 6.22 16.78
N MET A 50 1.08 6.70 15.54
CA MET A 50 2.21 7.26 14.82
C MET A 50 2.45 8.71 15.28
N GLU A 51 3.70 9.04 15.58
CA GLU A 51 4.10 10.41 15.93
C GLU A 51 4.31 11.30 14.69
N THR A 52 4.25 10.71 13.50
CA THR A 52 4.44 11.37 12.21
C THR A 52 3.13 11.40 11.42
N GLU A 53 2.86 12.51 10.76
CA GLU A 53 1.74 12.63 9.81
C GLU A 53 2.00 11.77 8.57
N ILE A 54 1.17 10.75 8.37
CA ILE A 54 1.23 9.89 7.20
C ILE A 54 0.15 10.33 6.21
N PRO A 55 0.50 10.77 4.99
CA PRO A 55 -0.45 11.40 4.06
C PRO A 55 -1.45 10.43 3.42
N PHE A 56 -1.09 9.15 3.27
CA PHE A 56 -1.94 8.15 2.62
C PHE A 56 -2.04 6.85 3.42
N ALA A 57 -3.16 6.15 3.23
CA ALA A 57 -3.36 4.78 3.67
C ALA A 57 -3.94 3.95 2.52
N MET A 58 -3.63 2.66 2.48
CA MET A 58 -4.13 1.73 1.47
C MET A 58 -4.68 0.48 2.14
N LEU A 59 -5.83 0.03 1.62
CA LEU A 59 -6.42 -1.25 1.94
C LEU A 59 -6.52 -2.06 0.65
N ALA A 60 -5.85 -3.20 0.60
CA ALA A 60 -5.85 -4.07 -0.57
C ALA A 60 -6.44 -5.44 -0.25
N ASN A 61 -7.28 -5.94 -1.14
CA ASN A 61 -7.76 -7.32 -1.13
C ASN A 61 -7.73 -7.89 -2.56
N LEU A 62 -8.31 -9.08 -2.77
CA LEU A 62 -8.30 -9.72 -4.10
C LEU A 62 -9.21 -9.04 -5.14
N GLU A 63 -10.13 -8.19 -4.70
CA GLU A 63 -11.11 -7.50 -5.54
C GLU A 63 -10.67 -6.06 -5.83
N GLU A 64 -10.30 -5.32 -4.79
CA GLU A 64 -10.02 -3.89 -4.85
C GLU A 64 -8.76 -3.48 -4.07
N ILE A 65 -8.10 -2.46 -4.59
CA ILE A 65 -7.08 -1.65 -3.92
C ILE A 65 -7.68 -0.27 -3.67
N GLN A 66 -7.97 0.03 -2.41
CA GLN A 66 -8.56 1.29 -1.97
C GLN A 66 -7.49 2.18 -1.35
N ILE A 67 -7.41 3.43 -1.82
CA ILE A 67 -6.43 4.40 -1.34
C ILE A 67 -7.16 5.60 -0.74
N PHE A 68 -6.72 5.95 0.46
CA PHE A 68 -7.29 6.99 1.29
C PHE A 68 -6.28 8.12 1.48
N LYS A 69 -6.75 9.36 1.41
CA LYS A 69 -6.00 10.50 1.94
C LYS A 69 -6.29 10.62 3.43
N VAL A 70 -5.23 10.71 4.24
CA VAL A 70 -5.33 10.89 5.68
C VAL A 70 -5.37 12.39 6.00
N ARG A 71 -6.24 12.79 6.92
CA ARG A 71 -6.38 14.17 7.41
C ARG A 71 -5.86 14.28 8.84
N ASN A 72 -5.72 15.51 9.33
CA ASN A 72 -5.05 15.83 10.62
C ASN A 72 -5.67 15.14 11.86
N ASP A 73 -6.92 14.66 11.77
CA ASP A 73 -7.62 13.91 12.83
C ASP A 73 -7.54 12.38 12.65
N ASN A 74 -6.66 11.91 11.77
CA ASN A 74 -6.59 10.53 11.28
C ASN A 74 -7.90 10.07 10.60
N ASP A 75 -8.73 10.99 10.12
CA ASP A 75 -9.82 10.67 9.22
C ASP A 75 -9.28 10.25 7.86
N MET A 76 -9.90 9.22 7.29
CA MET A 76 -9.48 8.61 6.04
C MET A 76 -10.56 8.85 4.99
N GLN A 77 -10.25 9.70 4.02
CA GLN A 77 -11.13 9.96 2.89
C GLN A 77 -10.74 9.05 1.72
N LEU A 78 -11.63 8.15 1.30
CA LEU A 78 -11.42 7.35 0.09
C LEU A 78 -11.24 8.29 -1.11
N LYS A 79 -10.12 8.12 -1.82
CA LYS A 79 -9.80 8.89 -3.02
C LYS A 79 -9.95 8.08 -4.29
N ILE A 80 -9.60 6.80 -4.21
CA ILE A 80 -9.74 5.89 -5.33
C ILE A 80 -9.92 4.45 -4.89
N SER A 81 -10.66 3.69 -5.69
CA SER A 81 -10.67 2.23 -5.69
C SER A 81 -10.26 1.73 -7.08
N LEU A 82 -9.23 0.88 -7.12
CA LEU A 82 -8.73 0.22 -8.33
C LEU A 82 -9.08 -1.27 -8.25
N LYS A 83 -9.42 -1.89 -9.37
CA LYS A 83 -9.59 -3.36 -9.40
C LYS A 83 -8.23 -4.02 -9.24
N THR A 84 -8.07 -4.85 -8.23
CA THR A 84 -6.78 -5.52 -7.93
C THR A 84 -6.28 -6.32 -9.13
N VAL A 85 -7.17 -7.03 -9.82
CA VAL A 85 -6.83 -7.83 -11.00
C VAL A 85 -6.26 -6.98 -12.14
N ASP A 86 -6.77 -5.76 -12.36
CA ASP A 86 -6.29 -4.90 -13.45
C ASP A 86 -4.88 -4.38 -13.21
N ILE A 87 -4.47 -4.31 -11.94
CA ILE A 87 -3.11 -3.94 -11.54
C ILE A 87 -2.20 -5.18 -11.52
N LEU A 88 -2.57 -6.22 -10.77
CA LEU A 88 -1.66 -7.31 -10.44
C LEU A 88 -1.48 -8.33 -11.57
N LYS A 89 -2.41 -8.43 -12.54
CA LYS A 89 -2.23 -9.29 -13.73
C LYS A 89 -1.01 -8.91 -14.58
N TYR A 90 -0.54 -7.66 -14.45
CA TYR A 90 0.67 -7.21 -15.14
C TYR A 90 1.94 -7.86 -14.58
N TYR A 91 1.94 -8.20 -13.29
CA TYR A 91 3.07 -8.83 -12.60
C TYR A 91 3.00 -10.34 -12.64
N ASP A 92 1.79 -10.89 -12.77
CA ASP A 92 1.49 -12.32 -12.86
C ASP A 92 0.24 -12.52 -13.72
N ASP A 93 0.43 -12.95 -14.97
CA ASP A 93 -0.64 -13.11 -15.96
C ASP A 93 -1.74 -14.10 -15.52
N LYS A 94 -1.39 -15.04 -14.64
CA LYS A 94 -2.29 -16.04 -14.05
C LYS A 94 -2.95 -15.59 -12.75
N PHE A 95 -2.81 -14.32 -12.35
CA PHE A 95 -3.36 -13.80 -11.10
C PHE A 95 -4.87 -14.10 -10.95
N ALA A 96 -5.62 -13.95 -12.04
CA ALA A 96 -7.07 -14.20 -12.07
C ALA A 96 -7.45 -15.69 -12.07
N ASP A 97 -6.52 -16.57 -12.45
CA ASP A 97 -6.80 -17.99 -12.73
C ASP A 97 -6.35 -18.93 -11.61
N LYS A 98 -5.77 -18.39 -10.54
CA LYS A 98 -5.24 -19.18 -9.42
C LYS A 98 -5.71 -18.66 -8.08
N LYS A 99 -5.68 -19.55 -7.08
CA LYS A 99 -5.91 -19.18 -5.70
C LYS A 99 -4.73 -18.35 -5.19
N ILE A 100 -5.01 -17.13 -4.75
CA ILE A 100 -4.01 -16.21 -4.20
C ILE A 100 -4.06 -16.24 -2.67
N TYR A 101 -2.90 -16.45 -2.05
CA TYR A 101 -2.71 -16.43 -0.60
C TYR A 101 -2.17 -15.07 -0.14
N GLY A 102 -2.35 -14.74 1.14
CA GLY A 102 -2.00 -13.42 1.71
C GLY A 102 -0.55 -13.00 1.45
N LEU A 103 0.42 -13.89 1.71
CA LEU A 103 1.83 -13.61 1.45
C LEU A 103 2.11 -13.30 -0.02
N TYR A 104 1.48 -14.04 -0.93
CA TYR A 104 1.67 -13.83 -2.36
C TYR A 104 1.04 -12.52 -2.84
N LEU A 105 -0.11 -12.14 -2.27
CA LEU A 105 -0.73 -10.84 -2.53
C LEU A 105 0.18 -9.68 -2.06
N ILE A 106 0.79 -9.81 -0.87
CA ILE A 106 1.77 -8.84 -0.36
C ILE A 106 2.93 -8.68 -1.36
N THR A 107 3.55 -9.78 -1.79
CA THR A 107 4.67 -9.74 -2.73
C THR A 107 4.32 -9.05 -4.06
N LEU A 108 3.12 -9.29 -4.59
CA LEU A 108 2.67 -8.65 -5.83
C LEU A 108 2.39 -7.16 -5.63
N LEU A 109 1.83 -6.76 -4.48
CA LEU A 109 1.62 -5.36 -4.14
C LEU A 109 2.96 -4.63 -3.96
N GLU A 110 3.95 -5.25 -3.33
CA GLU A 110 5.31 -4.69 -3.22
C GLU A 110 5.95 -4.53 -4.60
N ALA A 111 5.85 -5.54 -5.47
CA ALA A 111 6.37 -5.45 -6.83
C ALA A 111 5.75 -4.26 -7.60
N TRP A 112 4.44 -4.04 -7.43
CA TRP A 112 3.74 -2.90 -8.00
C TRP A 112 4.16 -1.56 -7.41
N LEU A 113 4.23 -1.44 -6.08
CA LEU A 113 4.66 -0.22 -5.40
C LEU A 113 6.10 0.17 -5.77
N ARG A 114 6.99 -0.82 -5.91
CA ARG A 114 8.36 -0.61 -6.39
C ARG A 114 8.41 -0.22 -7.86
N ASP A 115 7.52 -0.75 -8.70
CA ASP A 115 7.45 -0.33 -10.10
C ASP A 115 6.96 1.12 -10.22
N LEU A 116 6.01 1.54 -9.37
CA LEU A 116 5.60 2.94 -9.25
C LEU A 116 6.74 3.87 -8.83
N ALA A 117 7.67 3.39 -8.00
CA ALA A 117 8.81 4.20 -7.52
C ALA A 117 9.95 4.28 -8.54
N TYR A 118 10.22 3.20 -9.27
CA TYR A 118 11.47 3.01 -10.02
C TYR A 118 11.29 2.64 -11.49
N HIS A 119 10.07 2.41 -11.97
CA HIS A 119 9.77 2.01 -13.35
C HIS A 119 10.61 0.79 -13.80
N TRP A 120 10.85 -0.16 -12.88
CA TRP A 120 11.79 -1.27 -13.10
C TRP A 120 11.24 -2.33 -14.07
N LYS A 121 9.91 -2.48 -14.15
CA LYS A 121 9.21 -3.44 -15.00
C LYS A 121 8.48 -2.74 -16.14
N SER A 122 7.93 -1.54 -15.91
CA SER A 122 7.15 -0.82 -16.91
C SER A 122 7.50 0.66 -16.98
N GLU A 123 7.43 1.22 -18.19
CA GLU A 123 7.56 2.66 -18.40
C GLU A 123 6.40 3.42 -17.73
N ILE A 124 5.19 2.85 -17.76
CA ILE A 124 4.00 3.39 -17.08
C ILE A 124 3.35 2.25 -16.28
N PRO A 125 3.60 2.15 -14.97
CA PRO A 125 2.99 1.14 -14.11
C PRO A 125 1.46 1.23 -14.11
N PRO A 126 0.74 0.09 -14.04
CA PRO A 126 -0.72 0.09 -13.94
C PRO A 126 -1.22 0.99 -12.81
N GLY A 127 -2.21 1.84 -13.08
CA GLY A 127 -2.79 2.78 -12.12
C GLY A 127 -2.03 4.11 -11.98
N SER A 128 -0.94 4.35 -12.72
CA SER A 128 -0.13 5.57 -12.58
C SER A 128 -0.93 6.85 -12.78
N GLU A 129 -1.77 6.94 -13.82
CA GLU A 129 -2.58 8.13 -14.10
C GLU A 129 -3.54 8.45 -12.95
N GLU A 130 -4.14 7.42 -12.39
CA GLU A 130 -5.05 7.54 -11.27
C GLU A 130 -4.34 7.98 -9.98
N LEU A 131 -3.16 7.43 -9.71
CA LEU A 131 -2.36 7.77 -8.54
C LEU A 131 -1.76 9.19 -8.64
N ALA A 132 -1.43 9.64 -9.85
CA ALA A 132 -1.02 11.01 -10.11
C ALA A 132 -2.14 12.02 -9.76
N LYS A 133 -3.39 11.73 -10.15
CA LYS A 133 -4.55 12.62 -9.86
C LYS A 133 -4.76 12.88 -8.36
N ILE A 134 -4.30 11.98 -7.49
CA ILE A 134 -4.43 12.13 -6.03
C ILE A 134 -3.12 12.59 -5.37
N GLY A 135 -2.04 12.77 -6.14
CA GLY A 135 -0.71 13.19 -5.67
C GLY A 135 0.08 12.11 -4.91
N LEU A 136 -0.28 10.83 -5.07
CA LEU A 136 0.45 9.73 -4.44
C LEU A 136 1.67 9.32 -5.29
N LEU A 137 1.55 9.32 -6.63
CA LEU A 137 2.63 8.90 -7.52
C LEU A 137 3.91 9.72 -7.30
N GLU A 138 3.79 11.05 -7.26
CA GLU A 138 4.90 11.99 -7.04
C GLU A 138 5.61 11.80 -5.69
N LYS A 139 4.93 11.21 -4.70
CA LYS A 139 5.50 10.94 -3.37
C LYS A 139 6.24 9.61 -3.31
N ILE A 140 5.79 8.63 -4.09
CA ILE A 140 6.39 7.30 -4.17
C ILE A 140 7.68 7.34 -5.00
N GLU A 141 7.79 8.27 -5.95
CA GLU A 141 8.94 8.39 -6.84
C GLU A 141 10.29 8.40 -6.10
N GLY A 142 11.15 7.44 -6.43
CA GLY A 142 12.46 7.26 -5.82
C GLY A 142 12.47 6.77 -4.36
N GLY A 143 11.30 6.45 -3.79
CA GLY A 143 11.13 5.92 -2.44
C GLY A 143 11.15 4.39 -2.37
N ASP A 144 11.11 3.84 -1.16
CA ASP A 144 11.27 2.41 -0.88
C ASP A 144 10.03 1.78 -0.23
N THR A 145 9.97 0.44 -0.27
CA THR A 145 8.88 -0.37 0.29
C THR A 145 9.42 -1.44 1.24
N TYR A 146 8.79 -1.59 2.40
CA TYR A 146 9.16 -2.56 3.43
C TYR A 146 7.94 -3.38 3.86
N SER A 147 7.97 -4.71 3.75
CA SER A 147 6.96 -5.58 4.35
C SER A 147 7.45 -6.29 5.59
N GLN A 148 6.52 -6.74 6.42
CA GLN A 148 6.85 -7.49 7.64
C GLN A 148 7.39 -8.90 7.43
N ASN A 149 7.55 -9.34 6.19
CA ASN A 149 8.09 -10.67 5.90
C ASN A 149 9.63 -10.68 5.74
N GLU A 150 10.31 -9.54 5.92
CA GLU A 150 11.77 -9.38 5.89
C GLU A 150 12.43 -9.21 7.27
#